data_AF-A0A8R7PY45-F1
#
_entry.id   AF-A0A8R7PY45-F1
#
_cell.length_a   1.000
_cell.length_b   1.000
_cell.length_c   1.000
_cell.angle_alpha   90.00
_cell.angle_beta   90.00
_cell.angle_gamma   90.00
#
_symmetry.space_group_name_H-M   'P 1'
#
loop_
_entity.id
_entity.type
_entity.pdbx_description
1 polymer ?
#
loop_
_entity_poly.entity_id
_entity_poly.type
_entity_poly.pdbx_seq_one_letter_code
_entity_poly.pdbx_strand_id
1 'polypeptide(L)'
;MMLSLHKGTVEKFDISGSKSYHDEFGRSMLMLSRRSPRSVRIELNSGPGYRIPSCLFSMGDLKLLYLQNCIISLPQVFQGFKRLTHLNLKKFSSTDLDIQTLVSFCPVLNYLKLAYFEGIYHLNVQAPKLKHLYVVGDFEDIIFMPPIWRGPFSFLITKVKHVIRIQLRFTRKAMSSSYWEA
;
A
#
# COMPACT_ATOMS: atom_id res chain seq x y z
N MET A 1 12.31 20.11 -8.37
CA MET A 1 11.63 21.17 -7.59
C MET A 1 12.03 20.99 -6.14
N MET A 2 12.56 22.05 -5.50
CA MET A 2 13.14 22.04 -4.15
C MET A 2 12.07 21.88 -3.05
N LEU A 3 12.40 21.13 -2.00
CA LEU A 3 11.58 20.98 -0.80
C LEU A 3 11.73 22.21 0.11
N SER A 4 10.63 22.94 0.34
CA SER A 4 10.59 24.06 1.29
C SER A 4 10.69 23.57 2.74
N LEU A 5 11.55 24.22 3.53
CA LEU A 5 11.72 23.98 4.97
C LEU A 5 10.63 24.74 5.76
N HIS A 6 9.65 24.02 6.30
CA HIS A 6 8.84 24.52 7.42
C HIS A 6 9.20 23.77 8.71
N LYS A 7 9.50 24.54 9.77
CA LYS A 7 9.65 24.09 11.16
C LYS A 7 8.27 23.76 11.76
N GLY A 8 7.67 22.68 11.27
CA GLY A 8 6.50 22.03 11.85
C GLY A 8 6.69 20.52 11.74
N THR A 9 5.89 19.72 12.45
CA THR A 9 5.77 18.27 12.19
C THR A 9 5.53 18.11 10.70
N VAL A 10 6.52 17.56 9.99
CA VAL A 10 6.45 17.44 8.53
C VAL A 10 5.37 16.41 8.23
N GLU A 11 4.17 16.90 7.93
CA GLU A 11 3.03 16.03 7.73
C GLU A 11 3.18 15.18 6.46
N LYS A 12 3.92 15.70 5.48
CA LYS A 12 4.04 15.14 4.14
C LYS A 12 5.47 15.23 3.62
N PHE A 13 5.91 14.14 2.99
CA PHE A 13 7.16 14.03 2.28
C PHE A 13 6.87 13.50 0.88
N ASP A 14 7.37 14.21 -0.12
CA ASP A 14 7.12 13.93 -1.53
C ASP A 14 8.42 14.00 -2.30
N ILE A 15 8.73 12.94 -3.04
CA ILE A 15 9.77 12.91 -4.05
C ILE A 15 9.09 12.48 -5.35
N SER A 16 9.19 13.30 -6.38
CA SER A 16 8.71 12.96 -7.72
C SER A 16 9.74 13.31 -8.78
N GLY A 17 9.80 12.49 -9.83
CA GLY A 17 10.90 12.63 -10.77
C GLY A 17 10.89 11.76 -12.01
N SER A 18 11.47 12.30 -13.09
CA SER A 18 11.59 11.66 -14.42
C SER A 18 13.02 11.43 -14.91
N LYS A 19 14.05 11.85 -14.16
CA LYS A 19 15.48 11.63 -14.45
C LYS A 19 16.07 10.53 -13.56
N SER A 20 17.35 10.16 -13.72
CA SER A 20 17.99 9.22 -12.80
C SER A 20 18.22 9.88 -11.44
N TYR A 21 17.62 9.36 -10.37
CA TYR A 21 17.61 9.97 -9.02
C TYR A 21 18.67 9.40 -8.07
N HIS A 22 19.68 8.66 -8.54
CA HIS A 22 20.58 7.91 -7.65
C HIS A 22 21.17 8.75 -6.49
N ASP A 23 21.69 9.95 -6.77
CA ASP A 23 22.31 10.80 -5.73
C ASP A 23 21.27 11.52 -4.84
N GLU A 24 20.17 11.99 -5.45
CA GLU A 24 19.12 12.71 -4.75
C GLU A 24 18.25 11.80 -3.88
N PHE A 25 18.05 10.54 -4.32
CA PHE A 25 17.27 9.55 -3.61
C PHE A 25 17.89 9.23 -2.24
N GLY A 26 19.21 8.97 -2.20
CA GLY A 26 19.93 8.70 -0.96
C GLY A 26 19.81 9.86 0.04
N ARG A 27 20.02 11.10 -0.43
CA ARG A 27 19.87 12.31 0.42
C ARG A 27 18.44 12.47 0.92
N SER A 28 17.46 12.21 0.07
CA SER A 28 16.05 12.32 0.42
C SER A 28 15.64 11.25 1.43
N MET A 29 16.16 10.02 1.31
CA MET A 29 15.94 8.94 2.29
C MET A 29 16.54 9.27 3.66
N LEU A 30 17.71 9.91 3.70
CA LEU A 30 18.31 10.40 4.94
C LEU A 30 17.41 11.46 5.62
N MET A 31 16.86 12.37 4.82
CA MET A 31 15.91 13.39 5.32
C MET A 31 14.60 12.79 5.81
N LEU A 32 14.07 11.80 5.10
CA LEU A 32 12.87 11.06 5.47
C LEU A 32 13.05 10.38 6.84
N SER A 33 14.17 9.68 7.03
CA SER A 33 14.52 9.01 8.30
C SER A 33 14.52 9.96 9.50
N ARG A 34 15.06 11.18 9.33
CA ARG A 34 15.16 12.18 10.40
C ARG A 34 13.83 12.85 10.74
N ARG A 35 12.92 12.93 9.79
CA ARG A 35 11.68 13.73 9.92
C ARG A 35 10.46 12.89 10.29
N SER A 36 10.47 11.57 10.01
CA SER A 36 9.38 10.63 10.27
C SER A 36 7.99 11.19 9.91
N PRO A 37 7.76 11.53 8.64
CA PRO A 37 6.51 12.16 8.20
C PRO A 37 5.32 11.22 8.28
N ARG A 38 4.11 11.79 8.39
CA ARG A 38 2.85 10.99 8.40
C ARG A 38 2.41 10.54 7.02
N SER A 39 2.91 11.14 5.96
CA SER A 39 2.58 10.81 4.59
C SER A 39 3.84 10.81 3.75
N VAL A 40 4.12 9.69 3.08
CA VAL A 40 5.27 9.53 2.19
C VAL A 40 4.77 9.22 0.79
N ARG A 41 5.21 10.01 -0.18
CA ARG A 41 5.03 9.76 -1.60
C ARG A 41 6.39 9.73 -2.29
N ILE A 42 6.70 8.62 -2.94
CA ILE A 42 7.89 8.46 -3.77
C ILE A 42 7.40 8.03 -5.15
N GLU A 43 7.54 8.92 -6.12
CA GLU A 43 7.09 8.73 -7.50
C GLU A 43 8.26 8.86 -8.48
N LEU A 44 8.94 7.74 -8.73
CA LEU A 44 10.08 7.71 -9.63
C LEU A 44 9.63 7.05 -10.95
N ASN A 45 9.91 7.69 -12.08
CA ASN A 45 9.42 7.25 -13.40
C ASN A 45 10.52 6.62 -14.28
N SER A 46 11.76 6.61 -13.80
CA SER A 46 12.97 6.33 -14.58
C SER A 46 13.99 5.55 -13.75
N GLY A 47 14.77 4.70 -14.42
CA GLY A 47 15.81 3.86 -13.79
C GLY A 47 15.33 2.44 -13.44
N PRO A 48 16.27 1.55 -13.05
CA PRO A 48 16.05 0.10 -12.91
C PRO A 48 15.26 -0.33 -11.66
N GLY A 49 14.65 0.62 -10.94
CA GLY A 49 13.98 0.41 -9.66
C GLY A 49 14.85 0.82 -8.48
N TYR A 50 14.23 1.45 -7.48
CA TYR A 50 14.93 1.98 -6.30
C TYR A 50 14.67 1.11 -5.08
N ARG A 51 15.73 0.56 -4.49
CA ARG A 51 15.62 -0.22 -3.25
C ARG A 51 15.22 0.70 -2.09
N ILE A 52 14.09 0.38 -1.47
CA ILE A 52 13.61 1.15 -0.30
C ILE A 52 14.47 0.81 0.92
N PRO A 53 15.02 1.80 1.63
CA PRO A 53 15.80 1.55 2.84
C PRO A 53 14.91 1.10 4.00
N SER A 54 15.51 0.32 4.91
CA SER A 54 14.82 -0.24 6.08
C SER A 54 14.22 0.84 7.01
N CYS A 55 14.80 2.03 7.05
CA CYS A 55 14.34 3.14 7.88
C CYS A 55 12.90 3.58 7.58
N LEU A 56 12.43 3.40 6.34
CA LEU A 56 11.04 3.68 5.97
C LEU A 56 10.07 2.76 6.72
N PHE A 57 10.45 1.50 6.93
CA PHE A 57 9.63 0.48 7.61
C PHE A 57 9.59 0.63 9.13
N SER A 58 10.44 1.49 9.69
CA SER A 58 10.46 1.80 11.14
C SER A 58 9.57 3.00 11.51
N MET A 59 8.87 3.62 10.55
CA MET A 59 8.06 4.82 10.78
C MET A 59 6.69 4.47 11.37
N GLY A 60 6.58 4.49 12.71
CA GLY A 60 5.35 4.14 13.42
C GLY A 60 4.15 5.07 13.16
N ASP A 61 4.41 6.33 12.81
CA ASP A 61 3.38 7.36 12.62
C ASP A 61 2.85 7.51 11.20
N LEU A 62 3.34 6.67 10.28
CA LEU A 62 2.99 6.72 8.87
C LEU A 62 1.51 6.35 8.65
N LYS A 63 0.77 7.24 7.99
CA LYS A 63 -0.65 7.08 7.65
C LYS A 63 -0.89 6.79 6.18
N LEU A 64 -0.06 7.34 5.30
CA LEU A 64 -0.13 7.17 3.85
C LEU A 64 1.25 6.84 3.29
N LEU A 65 1.32 5.77 2.50
CA LEU A 65 2.52 5.37 1.79
C LEU A 65 2.18 5.17 0.30
N TYR A 66 2.82 5.97 -0.55
CA TYR A 66 2.82 5.81 -1.99
C TYR A 66 4.24 5.55 -2.47
N LEU A 67 4.46 4.44 -3.16
CA LEU A 67 5.74 4.08 -3.76
C LEU A 67 5.55 3.71 -5.22
N GLN A 68 6.38 4.28 -6.10
CA GLN A 68 6.43 3.93 -7.51
C GLN A 68 7.86 3.66 -8.00
N ASN A 69 8.03 2.60 -8.81
CA ASN A 69 9.32 2.18 -9.38
C ASN A 69 10.31 1.77 -8.28
N CYS A 70 9.87 0.94 -7.35
CA CYS A 70 10.62 0.58 -6.14
C CYS A 70 10.82 -0.92 -5.99
N ILE A 71 11.93 -1.30 -5.36
CA ILE A 71 12.20 -2.68 -4.93
C ILE A 71 11.98 -2.72 -3.42
N ILE A 72 11.03 -3.55 -2.99
CA ILE A 72 10.60 -3.70 -1.60
C ILE A 72 11.14 -5.03 -1.08
N SER A 73 11.98 -4.95 -0.06
CA SER A 73 12.39 -6.08 0.76
C SER A 73 12.19 -5.68 2.20
N LEU A 74 11.36 -6.43 2.95
CA LEU A 74 11.13 -6.08 4.35
C LEU A 74 12.35 -6.41 5.21
N PRO A 75 12.62 -5.62 6.26
CA PRO A 75 13.59 -6.01 7.27
C PRO A 75 13.05 -7.19 8.08
N GLN A 76 13.95 -8.06 8.57
CA GLN A 76 13.57 -9.22 9.40
C GLN A 76 12.74 -8.83 10.63
N VAL A 77 13.01 -7.65 11.21
CA VAL A 77 12.33 -7.17 12.43
C VAL A 77 11.23 -6.16 12.10
N PHE A 78 10.43 -6.41 11.05
CA PHE A 78 9.33 -5.52 10.70
C PHE A 78 8.20 -5.57 11.74
N GLN A 79 8.03 -4.49 12.49
CA GLN A 79 7.00 -4.39 13.53
C GLN A 79 5.63 -4.00 13.00
N GLY A 80 5.53 -3.62 11.73
CA GLY A 80 4.27 -3.20 11.12
C GLY A 80 3.99 -1.71 11.22
N PHE A 81 3.21 -1.20 10.26
CA PHE A 81 2.72 0.17 10.29
C PHE A 81 1.40 0.26 11.05
N LYS A 82 1.46 0.62 12.33
CA LYS A 82 0.29 0.63 13.22
C LYS A 82 -0.78 1.68 12.88
N ARG A 83 -0.40 2.73 12.15
CA ARG A 83 -1.28 3.86 11.79
C ARG A 83 -1.54 3.99 10.28
N LEU A 84 -1.03 3.06 9.47
CA LEU A 84 -1.14 3.13 8.01
C LEU A 84 -2.56 2.82 7.56
N THR A 85 -3.17 3.80 6.91
CA THR A 85 -4.54 3.71 6.40
C THR A 85 -4.59 3.55 4.89
N HIS A 86 -3.57 4.04 4.17
CA HIS A 86 -3.50 4.04 2.72
C HIS A 86 -2.13 3.52 2.26
N LEU A 87 -2.13 2.39 1.56
CA LEU A 87 -0.97 1.81 0.90
C LEU A 87 -1.19 1.77 -0.60
N ASN A 88 -0.30 2.38 -1.37
CA ASN A 88 -0.36 2.40 -2.83
C ASN A 88 1.03 2.10 -3.40
N LEU A 89 1.16 0.94 -4.00
CA LEU A 89 2.38 0.46 -4.62
C LEU A 89 2.14 0.30 -6.12
N LYS A 90 2.98 0.93 -6.93
CA LYS A 90 2.88 0.89 -8.39
C LYS A 90 4.24 0.61 -9.01
N LYS A 91 4.33 -0.22 -10.07
CA LYS A 91 5.60 -0.53 -10.73
C LYS A 91 6.66 -0.97 -9.70
N PHE A 92 6.43 -2.07 -8.99
CA PHE A 92 7.31 -2.47 -7.88
C PHE A 92 7.67 -3.94 -7.94
N SER A 93 8.83 -4.30 -7.39
CA SER A 93 9.25 -5.69 -7.24
C SER A 93 9.34 -6.06 -5.76
N SER A 94 8.84 -7.23 -5.40
CA SER A 94 8.89 -7.78 -4.04
C SER A 94 8.66 -9.29 -4.06
N THR A 95 8.74 -9.94 -2.91
CA THR A 95 8.41 -11.36 -2.75
C THR A 95 6.99 -11.53 -2.21
N ASP A 96 6.38 -12.69 -2.45
CA ASP A 96 5.10 -13.07 -1.85
C ASP A 96 5.12 -12.86 -0.32
N LEU A 97 6.15 -13.36 0.35
CA LEU A 97 6.30 -13.27 1.80
C LEU A 97 6.38 -11.82 2.28
N ASP A 98 7.15 -10.97 1.60
CA ASP A 98 7.31 -9.57 1.98
C ASP A 98 5.99 -8.81 1.88
N ILE A 99 5.24 -8.96 0.79
CA ILE A 99 3.98 -8.22 0.61
C ILE A 99 2.89 -8.73 1.53
N GLN A 100 2.80 -10.04 1.72
CA GLN A 100 1.85 -10.62 2.68
C GLN A 100 2.15 -10.14 4.10
N THR A 101 3.43 -10.12 4.51
CA THR A 101 3.85 -9.60 5.82
C THR A 101 3.58 -8.10 5.95
N LEU A 102 3.87 -7.31 4.91
CA LEU A 102 3.61 -5.87 4.88
C LEU A 102 2.14 -5.57 5.15
N VAL A 103 1.24 -6.25 4.44
CA VAL A 103 -0.21 -6.00 4.51
C VAL A 103 -0.79 -6.51 5.83
N SER A 104 -0.42 -7.73 6.28
CA SER A 104 -0.91 -8.33 7.52
C SER A 104 -0.53 -7.52 8.77
N PHE A 105 0.62 -6.84 8.73
CA PHE A 105 1.11 -6.03 9.84
C PHE A 105 0.61 -4.57 9.82
N CYS A 106 -0.40 -4.26 8.99
CA CYS A 106 -1.09 -2.97 8.93
C CYS A 106 -2.54 -3.07 9.45
N PRO A 107 -2.77 -3.02 10.78
CA PRO A 107 -4.07 -3.34 11.40
C PRO A 107 -5.21 -2.34 11.09
N VAL A 108 -4.88 -1.14 10.59
CA VAL A 108 -5.83 -0.07 10.28
C VAL A 108 -5.88 0.29 8.79
N LEU A 109 -5.37 -0.60 7.94
CA LEU A 109 -5.33 -0.39 6.50
C LEU A 109 -6.76 -0.37 5.93
N ASN A 110 -7.13 0.77 5.34
CA ASN A 110 -8.44 1.00 4.72
C ASN A 110 -8.37 0.95 3.19
N TYR A 111 -7.23 1.33 2.60
CA TYR A 111 -7.03 1.37 1.15
C TYR A 111 -5.72 0.66 0.79
N LEU A 112 -5.82 -0.32 -0.10
CA LEU A 112 -4.70 -1.04 -0.68
C LEU A 112 -4.77 -0.98 -2.20
N LYS A 113 -3.72 -0.45 -2.82
CA LYS A 113 -3.53 -0.50 -4.27
C LYS A 113 -2.18 -1.15 -4.58
N LEU A 114 -2.21 -2.21 -5.39
CA LEU A 114 -1.04 -2.88 -5.94
C LEU A 114 -1.17 -2.86 -7.46
N ALA A 115 -0.21 -2.29 -8.17
CA ALA A 115 -0.27 -2.16 -9.62
C ALA A 115 1.08 -2.42 -10.28
N TYR A 116 1.11 -3.20 -11.37
CA TYR A 116 2.29 -3.50 -12.19
C TYR A 116 3.46 -4.01 -11.33
N PHE A 117 3.33 -5.20 -10.76
CA PHE A 117 4.36 -5.76 -9.88
C PHE A 117 5.03 -6.99 -10.47
N GLU A 118 6.23 -7.28 -9.98
CA GLU A 118 7.05 -8.43 -10.37
C GLU A 118 7.50 -9.21 -9.13
N GLY A 119 7.63 -10.52 -9.25
CA GLY A 119 8.09 -11.41 -8.17
C GLY A 119 7.00 -11.84 -7.17
N ILE A 120 5.74 -11.52 -7.46
CA ILE A 120 4.58 -11.90 -6.65
C ILE A 120 3.69 -12.82 -7.49
N TYR A 121 3.52 -14.06 -7.03
CA TYR A 121 2.73 -15.09 -7.72
C TYR A 121 1.47 -15.44 -6.91
N HIS A 122 1.57 -15.41 -5.58
CA HIS A 122 0.48 -15.71 -4.66
C HIS A 122 0.20 -14.54 -3.72
N LEU A 123 -0.90 -13.82 -3.96
CA LEU A 123 -1.27 -12.67 -3.15
C LEU A 123 -2.30 -13.05 -2.07
N ASN A 124 -1.86 -13.09 -0.81
CA ASN A 124 -2.73 -13.25 0.37
C ASN A 124 -2.89 -11.92 1.12
N VAL A 125 -4.12 -11.40 1.16
CA VAL A 125 -4.43 -10.10 1.78
C VAL A 125 -5.14 -10.31 3.12
N GLN A 126 -4.41 -10.13 4.22
CA GLN A 126 -4.95 -10.15 5.59
C GLN A 126 -5.09 -8.73 6.15
N ALA A 127 -6.22 -8.07 5.87
CA ALA A 127 -6.45 -6.70 6.34
C ALA A 127 -7.90 -6.52 6.83
N PRO A 128 -8.15 -6.62 8.15
CA PRO A 128 -9.50 -6.70 8.72
C PRO A 128 -10.31 -5.39 8.62
N LYS A 129 -9.68 -4.26 8.27
CA LYS A 129 -10.34 -2.96 8.09
C LYS A 129 -10.36 -2.49 6.64
N LEU A 130 -9.95 -3.34 5.69
CA LEU A 130 -9.77 -2.94 4.30
C LEU A 130 -11.12 -2.61 3.64
N LYS A 131 -11.23 -1.36 3.16
CA LYS A 131 -12.42 -0.85 2.48
C LYS A 131 -12.25 -0.74 0.96
N HIS A 132 -11.02 -0.63 0.50
CA HIS A 132 -10.74 -0.48 -0.92
C HIS A 132 -9.53 -1.33 -1.24
N LEU A 133 -9.71 -2.26 -2.16
CA LEU A 133 -8.63 -3.05 -2.73
C LEU A 133 -8.62 -2.77 -4.22
N TYR A 134 -7.44 -2.55 -4.79
CA TYR A 134 -7.21 -2.45 -6.24
C TYR A 134 -5.95 -3.23 -6.57
N VAL A 135 -6.05 -4.26 -7.39
CA VAL A 135 -4.91 -5.07 -7.82
C VAL A 135 -4.85 -5.03 -9.34
N VAL A 136 -3.67 -4.76 -9.92
CA VAL A 136 -3.44 -4.82 -11.36
C VAL A 136 -2.06 -5.39 -11.58
N GLY A 137 -1.94 -6.45 -12.34
CA GLY A 137 -0.67 -7.10 -12.59
C GLY A 137 -0.89 -8.54 -13.05
N ASP A 138 0.22 -9.18 -13.38
CA ASP A 138 0.27 -10.59 -13.70
C ASP A 138 0.57 -11.37 -12.41
N PHE A 139 -0.32 -12.29 -12.05
CA PHE A 139 -0.18 -13.19 -10.90
C PHE A 139 -0.98 -14.46 -11.18
N GLU A 140 -0.61 -15.55 -10.54
CA GLU A 140 -1.26 -16.85 -10.74
C GLU A 140 -2.54 -16.95 -9.93
N ASP A 141 -2.48 -16.62 -8.63
CA ASP A 141 -3.60 -16.73 -7.72
C ASP A 141 -3.75 -15.52 -6.77
N ILE A 142 -5.00 -15.20 -6.43
CA ILE A 142 -5.33 -14.30 -5.30
C ILE A 142 -6.18 -15.08 -4.30
N ILE A 143 -5.69 -15.16 -3.06
CA ILE A 143 -6.42 -15.76 -1.96
C ILE A 143 -6.82 -14.67 -0.98
N PHE A 144 -8.13 -14.51 -0.79
CA PHE A 144 -8.68 -13.72 0.30
C PHE A 144 -8.91 -14.62 1.49
N MET A 145 -8.15 -14.43 2.55
CA MET A 145 -8.57 -14.98 3.83
C MET A 145 -9.77 -14.16 4.29
N PRO A 146 -10.98 -14.74 4.38
CA PRO A 146 -12.10 -14.03 4.94
C PRO A 146 -11.67 -13.68 6.36
N PRO A 147 -11.65 -12.39 6.72
CA PRO A 147 -11.60 -12.12 8.12
C PRO A 147 -13.03 -12.47 8.62
N ILE A 148 -13.25 -12.54 9.92
CA ILE A 148 -14.55 -12.90 10.51
C ILE A 148 -15.60 -11.82 10.17
N TRP A 149 -16.13 -11.79 8.92
CA TRP A 149 -16.92 -10.67 8.38
C TRP A 149 -18.36 -11.14 8.28
N ARG A 150 -19.18 -10.72 9.25
CA ARG A 150 -20.62 -10.93 9.26
C ARG A 150 -21.29 -9.79 8.49
N GLY A 151 -21.56 -9.96 7.20
CA GLY A 151 -22.33 -8.99 6.41
C GLY A 151 -22.51 -9.39 4.94
N PRO A 152 -23.53 -8.87 4.23
CA PRO A 152 -23.73 -9.15 2.81
C PRO A 152 -22.75 -8.34 1.97
N PHE A 153 -21.82 -9.02 1.31
CA PHE A 153 -20.84 -8.39 0.41
C PHE A 153 -21.18 -8.71 -1.05
N SER A 154 -21.22 -7.67 -1.89
CA SER A 154 -21.29 -7.82 -3.34
C SER A 154 -19.88 -7.74 -3.92
N PHE A 155 -19.43 -8.81 -4.56
CA PHE A 155 -18.15 -8.86 -5.29
C PHE A 155 -18.36 -8.41 -6.73
N LEU A 156 -17.52 -7.51 -7.22
CA LEU A 156 -17.33 -7.26 -8.65
C LEU A 156 -15.91 -7.71 -8.99
N ILE A 157 -15.78 -8.96 -9.42
CA ILE A 157 -14.55 -9.51 -10.00
C ILE A 157 -14.62 -9.18 -11.50
N THR A 158 -13.97 -8.10 -11.92
CA THR A 158 -13.83 -7.86 -13.36
C THR A 158 -12.52 -8.49 -13.81
N LYS A 159 -12.60 -9.69 -14.40
CA LYS A 159 -11.50 -10.31 -15.14
C LYS A 159 -11.47 -9.70 -16.54
N VAL A 160 -10.70 -8.63 -16.73
CA VAL A 160 -10.28 -8.20 -18.06
C VAL A 160 -8.92 -8.86 -18.28
N LYS A 161 -8.60 -9.36 -19.48
CA LYS A 161 -7.31 -10.02 -19.77
C LYS A 161 -6.15 -9.29 -19.05
N HIS A 162 -5.41 -10.02 -18.19
CA HIS A 162 -4.29 -9.53 -17.37
C HIS A 162 -4.57 -8.41 -16.34
N VAL A 163 -5.84 -8.17 -15.99
CA VAL A 163 -6.25 -7.11 -15.05
C VAL A 163 -7.43 -7.60 -14.21
N ILE A 164 -7.20 -7.92 -12.94
CA ILE A 164 -8.29 -8.15 -11.97
C ILE A 164 -8.61 -6.86 -11.24
N ARG A 165 -9.50 -6.04 -11.80
CA ARG A 165 -10.06 -4.93 -11.05
C ARG A 165 -11.02 -5.49 -10.00
N ILE A 166 -10.56 -5.52 -8.75
CA ILE A 166 -11.43 -5.59 -7.59
C ILE A 166 -11.77 -4.15 -7.23
N GLN A 167 -13.05 -3.83 -7.11
CA GLN A 167 -13.49 -2.56 -6.55
C GLN A 167 -14.45 -2.90 -5.43
N LEU A 168 -13.95 -2.87 -4.19
CA LEU A 168 -14.82 -2.98 -3.03
C LEU A 168 -15.53 -1.63 -2.84
N ARG A 169 -16.83 -1.57 -3.18
CA ARG A 169 -17.71 -0.45 -2.83
C ARG A 169 -18.56 -0.85 -1.63
N PHE A 170 -18.22 -0.30 -0.48
CA PHE A 170 -19.00 -0.40 0.75
C PHE A 170 -20.20 0.55 0.66
N THR A 171 -21.35 0.06 0.20
CA THR A 171 -22.60 0.82 0.34
C THR A 171 -23.29 0.38 1.63
N ARG A 172 -23.52 1.34 2.55
CA ARG A 172 -24.52 1.14 3.60
C ARG A 172 -25.87 1.10 2.90
N LYS A 173 -26.39 -0.08 2.57
CA LYS A 173 -27.84 -0.19 2.44
C LYS A 173 -28.37 -0.18 3.86
N ALA A 174 -29.01 0.93 4.24
CA ALA A 174 -29.87 0.97 5.41
C ALA A 174 -30.92 -0.12 5.19
N MET A 175 -30.81 -1.23 5.91
CA MET A 175 -31.89 -2.19 5.98
C MET A 175 -32.87 -1.61 6.98
N SER A 176 -33.89 -0.93 6.44
CA SER A 176 -35.07 -0.53 7.18
C SER A 176 -35.63 -1.76 7.88
N SER A 177 -35.76 -1.65 9.20
CA SER A 177 -36.54 -2.55 10.04
C SER A 177 -37.99 -2.56 9.53
N SER A 178 -38.44 -3.69 9.01
CA SER A 178 -39.86 -4.08 9.04
C SER A 178 -40.02 -5.51 8.54
N TYR A 179 -40.82 -6.29 9.27
CA TYR A 179 -41.33 -7.64 8.98
C TYR A 179 -40.49 -8.82 9.48
N TRP A 180 -40.54 -9.01 10.80
CA TRP A 180 -40.89 -10.31 11.37
C TRP A 180 -42.40 -10.52 11.15
N GLU A 181 -42.82 -11.61 10.49
CA GLU A 181 -44.06 -12.38 10.73
C GLU A 181 -44.31 -13.35 9.57
N ALA A 182 -44.13 -14.64 9.87
CA ALA A 182 -44.93 -15.82 9.47
C ALA A 182 -44.04 -17.07 9.53
#